data_AF-A0A2T6KY56-F1
#
_entry.id   AF-A0A2T6KY56-F1
#
_cell.length_a   1.000
_cell.length_b   1.000
_cell.length_c   1.000
_cell.angle_alpha   90.00
_cell.angle_beta   90.00
_cell.angle_gamma   90.00
#
_symmetry.space_group_name_H-M   'P 1'
#
loop_
_entity.id
_entity.type
_entity.pdbx_description
1 polymer ?
#
loop_
_entity_poly.entity_id
_entity_poly.type
_entity_poly.pdbx_seq_one_letter_code
_entity_poly.pdbx_strand_id
1 'polypeptide(L)'
;MSRASSLAAAADYLSEAVRGLAGAARLLDHAGVLGGADSARDLHGRAESLHTDISLAASVAHRAERPEFYDESGRWVGRTDGTEKS
;
A
#
# COMPACT_ATOMS: atom_id res chain seq x y z
N MET A 1 -8.49 -15.56 -5.39
CA MET A 1 -7.93 -14.20 -5.28
C MET A 1 -7.47 -13.79 -6.68
N SER A 2 -7.90 -12.65 -7.20
CA SER A 2 -7.36 -12.09 -8.46
C SER A 2 -5.99 -11.47 -8.23
N ARG A 3 -5.24 -11.18 -9.30
CA ARG A 3 -3.92 -10.54 -9.18
C ARG A 3 -4.03 -9.17 -8.52
N ALA A 4 -5.03 -8.37 -8.90
CA ALA A 4 -5.29 -7.08 -8.27
C ALA A 4 -5.55 -7.23 -6.76
N SER A 5 -6.40 -8.19 -6.36
CA SER A 5 -6.70 -8.40 -4.93
C SER A 5 -5.50 -8.90 -4.12
N SER A 6 -4.64 -9.75 -4.69
CA SER A 6 -3.41 -10.19 -4.02
C SER A 6 -2.41 -9.05 -3.85
N LEU A 7 -2.25 -8.20 -4.86
CA LEU A 7 -1.37 -7.03 -4.80
C LEU A 7 -1.89 -5.98 -3.82
N ALA A 8 -3.21 -5.74 -3.79
CA ALA A 8 -3.83 -4.85 -2.82
C ALA A 8 -3.59 -5.32 -1.38
N ALA A 9 -3.81 -6.61 -1.10
CA ALA A 9 -3.51 -7.17 0.22
C ALA A 9 -2.03 -7.03 0.61
N ALA A 10 -1.11 -7.24 -0.34
CA ALA A 10 0.32 -7.01 -0.10
C ALA A 10 0.65 -5.55 0.20
N ALA A 11 0.02 -4.60 -0.49
CA ALA A 11 0.15 -3.18 -0.19
C ALA A 11 -0.37 -2.85 1.22
N ASP A 12 -1.51 -3.42 1.63
CA ASP A 12 -2.06 -3.22 2.98
C ASP A 12 -1.09 -3.69 4.07
N TYR A 13 -0.50 -4.89 3.93
CA TYR A 13 0.51 -5.37 4.87
C TYR A 13 1.75 -4.48 4.94
N LEU A 14 2.20 -3.93 3.80
CA LEU A 14 3.33 -3.00 3.78
C LEU A 14 2.97 -1.64 4.39
N SER A 15 1.75 -1.16 4.21
CA SER A 15 1.25 0.07 4.84
C SER A 15 1.27 -0.06 6.37
N GLU A 16 0.84 -1.21 6.89
CA GLU A 16 0.92 -1.52 8.31
C GLU A 16 2.38 -1.59 8.80
N ALA A 17 3.25 -2.26 8.05
CA ALA A 17 4.68 -2.33 8.36
C ALA A 17 5.33 -0.94 8.43
N VAL A 18 5.06 -0.05 7.47
CA VAL A 18 5.57 1.34 7.44
C VAL A 18 5.17 2.07 8.72
N ARG A 19 3.89 2.00 9.12
CA ARG A 19 3.42 2.64 10.36
C ARG A 19 4.09 2.05 11.60
N GLY A 20 4.22 0.73 11.64
CA GLY A 20 4.89 0.01 12.73
C GLY A 20 6.36 0.41 12.87
N LEU A 21 7.10 0.48 11.76
CA LEU A 21 8.52 0.85 11.74
C LEU A 21 8.75 2.31 12.15
N ALA A 22 7.88 3.22 11.74
CA ALA A 22 7.90 4.61 12.21
C ALA A 22 7.67 4.72 13.72
N GLY A 23 6.80 3.87 14.28
CA GLY A 23 6.62 3.75 15.74
C GLY A 23 7.86 3.16 16.43
N ALA A 24 8.39 2.07 15.89
CA ALA A 24 9.57 1.38 16.42
C ALA A 24 10.80 2.29 16.47
N ALA A 25 11.08 3.04 15.40
CA ALA A 25 12.19 3.99 15.36
C ALA A 25 12.10 5.00 16.51
N ARG A 26 10.93 5.60 16.73
CA ARG A 26 10.69 6.58 17.81
C ARG A 26 10.88 5.97 19.20
N LEU A 27 10.40 4.74 19.41
CA LEU A 27 10.55 4.04 20.69
C LEU A 27 12.01 3.64 20.96
N LEU A 28 12.74 3.21 19.92
CA LEU A 28 14.15 2.83 20.03
C LEU A 28 15.05 4.05 20.29
N ASP A 29 14.78 5.19 19.65
CA ASP A 29 15.44 6.46 19.98
C ASP A 29 15.22 6.82 21.45
N HIS A 30 13.96 6.77 21.89
CA HIS A 30 13.58 7.13 23.25
C HIS A 30 14.25 6.23 24.30
N ALA A 31 14.38 4.93 23.99
CA ALA A 31 15.03 3.96 24.85
C ALA A 31 16.57 4.01 24.79
N GLY A 32 17.16 4.82 23.91
CA GLY A 32 18.62 4.91 23.75
C GLY A 32 19.25 3.65 23.17
N VAL A 33 18.50 2.86 22.39
CA VAL A 33 19.01 1.63 21.77
C VAL A 33 19.92 2.00 20.59
N LEU A 34 21.22 1.89 20.80
CA LEU A 34 22.24 2.23 19.80
C LEU A 34 22.02 1.47 18.49
N GLY A 35 21.89 2.19 17.38
CA GLY A 35 21.72 1.64 16.02
C GLY A 35 20.36 0.99 15.72
N GLY A 36 19.51 0.76 16.74
CA GLY A 36 18.18 0.17 16.55
C GLY A 36 17.24 1.12 15.80
N ALA A 37 17.23 2.39 16.18
CA ALA A 37 16.38 3.39 15.53
C ALA A 37 16.77 3.61 14.05
N ASP A 38 18.06 3.64 13.75
CA ASP A 38 18.55 3.76 12.36
C ASP A 38 18.15 2.54 11.53
N SER A 39 18.31 1.33 12.08
CA SER A 39 17.85 0.10 11.43
C SER A 39 16.34 0.12 11.13
N ALA A 40 15.53 0.64 12.07
CA ALA A 40 14.09 0.79 11.89
C ALA A 40 13.73 1.83 10.82
N ARG A 41 14.46 2.95 10.74
CA ARG A 41 14.29 3.99 9.70
C ARG A 41 14.68 3.47 8.31
N ASP A 42 15.77 2.71 8.20
CA ASP A 42 16.18 2.10 6.94
C ASP A 42 15.14 1.09 6.43
N LEU A 43 14.64 0.24 7.32
CA LEU A 43 13.59 -0.70 6.97
C LEU A 43 12.27 0.02 6.63
N HIS A 44 11.94 1.12 7.33
CA HIS A 44 10.80 1.98 6.99
C HIS A 44 10.90 2.49 5.55
N GLY A 45 12.03 3.09 5.16
CA GLY A 45 12.22 3.63 3.81
C GLY A 45 12.11 2.54 2.73
N ARG A 46 12.64 1.34 2.99
CA ARG A 46 12.51 0.20 2.08
C ARG A 46 11.07 -0.29 1.96
N ALA A 47 10.35 -0.39 3.09
CA ALA A 47 8.94 -0.79 3.11
C ALA A 47 8.05 0.25 2.39
N GLU A 48 8.34 1.54 2.55
CA GLU A 48 7.62 2.63 1.89
C GLU A 48 7.82 2.61 0.37
N SER A 49 9.06 2.39 -0.08
CA SER A 49 9.36 2.22 -1.51
C SER A 49 8.59 1.03 -2.09
N LEU A 50 8.63 -0.12 -1.42
CA LEU A 50 7.95 -1.33 -1.89
C LEU A 50 6.43 -1.18 -1.87
N HIS A 51 5.88 -0.53 -0.84
CA HIS A 51 4.46 -0.20 -0.75
C HIS A 51 4.00 0.63 -1.97
N THR A 52 4.79 1.61 -2.36
CA THR A 52 4.50 2.47 -3.52
C THR A 52 4.47 1.66 -4.82
N ASP A 53 5.49 0.83 -5.05
CA ASP A 53 5.60 0.01 -6.25
C ASP A 53 4.45 -1.00 -6.36
N ILE A 54 4.12 -1.67 -5.26
CA ILE A 54 3.04 -2.66 -5.23
C ILE A 54 1.66 -1.98 -5.35
N SER A 55 1.47 -0.80 -4.74
CA SER A 55 0.22 -0.03 -4.89
C SER A 55 -0.03 0.37 -6.34
N LEU A 56 1.01 0.80 -7.05
CA LEU A 56 0.92 1.09 -8.47
C LEU A 56 0.58 -0.17 -9.28
N ALA A 57 1.27 -1.28 -9.00
CA ALA A 57 0.99 -2.56 -9.66
C ALA A 57 -0.45 -3.06 -9.40
N ALA A 58 -0.96 -2.87 -8.19
CA ALA A 58 -2.34 -3.20 -7.82
C ALA A 58 -3.34 -2.37 -8.64
N SER A 59 -3.11 -1.07 -8.76
CA SER A 59 -3.95 -0.15 -9.55
C SER A 59 -3.97 -0.53 -11.04
N VAL A 60 -2.80 -0.82 -11.62
CA VAL A 60 -2.69 -1.27 -13.01
C VAL A 60 -3.40 -2.61 -13.22
N ALA A 61 -3.20 -3.57 -12.31
CA ALA A 61 -3.88 -4.86 -12.37
C ALA A 61 -5.40 -4.70 -12.25
N HIS A 62 -5.88 -3.85 -11.35
CA HIS A 62 -7.30 -3.60 -11.18
C HIS A 62 -7.93 -3.00 -12.44
N ARG A 63 -7.25 -2.04 -13.10
CA ARG A 63 -7.70 -1.49 -14.39
C ARG A 63 -7.76 -2.55 -15.49
N ALA A 64 -6.78 -3.44 -15.55
CA ALA A 64 -6.77 -4.52 -16.52
C ALA A 64 -7.87 -5.57 -16.27
N GLU A 65 -8.21 -5.82 -15.00
CA GLU A 65 -9.24 -6.78 -14.59
C GLU A 65 -10.66 -6.20 -14.64
N ARG A 66 -10.80 -4.87 -14.66
CA ARG A 66 -12.06 -4.12 -14.60
C ARG A 66 -12.06 -2.89 -15.51
N PRO A 67 -11.73 -3.01 -16.81
CA PRO A 67 -11.64 -1.86 -17.71
C PRO A 67 -12.95 -1.06 -17.80
N GLU A 68 -14.10 -1.70 -17.57
CA GLU A 68 -15.44 -1.10 -17.59
C GLU A 68 -15.66 0.02 -16.55
N PHE A 69 -14.84 0.06 -15.49
CA PHE A 69 -14.96 1.06 -14.42
C PHE A 69 -13.92 2.19 -14.53
N TYR A 70 -13.21 2.27 -15.65
CA TYR A 70 -12.23 3.32 -15.92
C TYR A 70 -12.57 4.05 -17.22
N ASP A 71 -12.40 5.37 -17.24
CA ASP A 71 -12.50 6.15 -18.48
C ASP A 71 -11.24 6.02 -19.35
N GLU A 72 -11.26 6.64 -20.53
CA GLU A 72 -10.15 6.65 -21.49
C GLU A 72 -8.85 7.25 -20.92
N SER A 73 -8.96 8.11 -19.90
CA SER A 73 -7.80 8.68 -19.18
C SER A 73 -7.26 7.74 -18.09
N GLY A 74 -7.92 6.61 -17.84
CA GLY A 74 -7.58 5.67 -16.79
C GLY A 74 -8.06 6.12 -15.40
N ARG A 75 -8.95 7.10 -15.31
CA ARG A 75 -9.57 7.52 -14.04
C ARG A 75 -10.71 6.57 -13.70
N TRP A 76 -10.79 6.19 -12.43
CA TRP A 76 -11.91 5.40 -11.90
C TRP A 76 -13.21 6.20 -12.00
N VAL A 77 -14.22 5.63 -12.68
CA VAL A 77 -15.56 6.22 -12.84
C VAL A 77 -16.64 5.49 -12.03
N GLY A 78 -16.28 4.41 -11.32
CA GLY A 78 -17.20 3.66 -10.45
C GLY A 78 -18.02 2.60 -11.19
N ARG A 79 -18.87 1.88 -10.44
CA ARG A 79 -19.85 0.96 -11.01
C ARG A 79 -20.98 1.73 -11.69
N THR A 80 -21.15 1.55 -13.00
CA THR A 80 -22.22 2.14 -13.81
C THR A 80 -23.60 1.56 -13.49
N ASP A 81 -23.62 0.42 -12.82
CA ASP A 81 -24.76 -0.40 -12.45
C ASP A 81 -25.12 -0.14 -10.98
N GLY A 82 -25.86 0.96 -10.77
CA GLY A 82 -26.30 1.52 -9.49
C GLY A 82 -27.01 0.54 -8.54
N THR A 83 -26.24 -0.36 -7.94
CA THR A 83 -26.65 -1.29 -6.88
C THR A 83 -25.69 -1.20 -5.70
N GLU A 84 -25.46 0.02 -5.22
CA GLU A 84 -25.24 0.23 -3.79
C GLU A 84 -26.33 1.19 -3.30
N LYS A 85 -27.45 0.59 -2.90
CA LYS A 85 -28.37 1.20 -1.93
C LYS A 85 -28.12 0.52 -0.58
N SER A 86 -27.92 1.39 0.41
CA SER A 86 -27.90 1.19 1.86
C SER A 86 -26.57 0.78 2.49
#